data_AF-A0A538JW35-F1
#
_entry.id   AF-A0A538JW35-F1
#
_cell.length_a   1.000
_cell.length_b   1.000
_cell.length_c   1.000
_cell.angle_alpha   90.00
_cell.angle_beta   90.00
_cell.angle_gamma   90.00
#
_symmetry.space_group_name_H-M   'P 1'
#
loop_
_entity.id
_entity.type
_entity.pdbx_description
1 polymer ?
#
loop_
_entity_poly.entity_id
_entity_poly.type
_entity_poly.pdbx_seq_one_letter_code
_entity_poly.pdbx_strand_id
1 'polypeptide(L)'
;MSPRVAVASVAVTTLVVVTVWVTDLSFGRAILLAPVLVVGLAAAAGLVVFWSRVGWQSLRQARHPRLLIAATAAFVLLLVGLTLLGVQLPRE
;
A
#
# COMPACT_ATOMS: atom_id res chain seq x y z
N MET A 1 7.76 -15.43 -16.98
CA MET A 1 6.66 -14.98 -16.10
C MET A 1 6.12 -13.64 -16.59
N SER A 2 4.80 -13.42 -16.54
CA SER A 2 4.24 -12.13 -16.93
C SER A 2 4.66 -11.04 -15.93
N PRO A 3 5.12 -9.86 -16.39
CA PRO A 3 5.57 -8.78 -15.49
C PRO A 3 4.47 -8.33 -14.52
N ARG A 4 3.18 -8.49 -14.89
CA ARG A 4 2.05 -8.21 -14.00
C ARG A 4 1.99 -9.18 -12.81
N VAL A 5 2.32 -10.45 -13.04
CA VAL A 5 2.31 -11.48 -11.99
C VAL A 5 3.45 -11.22 -11.01
N ALA A 6 4.64 -10.86 -11.50
CA ALA A 6 5.77 -10.51 -10.64
C ALA A 6 5.46 -9.30 -9.74
N VAL A 7 4.88 -8.23 -10.30
CA VAL A 7 4.48 -7.04 -9.52
C VAL A 7 3.39 -7.38 -8.50
N ALA A 8 2.40 -8.19 -8.89
CA ALA A 8 1.35 -8.62 -7.97
C ALA A 8 1.91 -9.46 -6.81
N SER A 9 2.82 -10.40 -7.10
CA SER A 9 3.47 -11.22 -6.08
C SER A 9 4.28 -10.38 -5.10
N VAL A 10 5.08 -9.42 -5.59
CA VAL A 10 5.86 -8.52 -4.73
C VAL A 10 4.94 -7.66 -3.85
N ALA A 11 3.87 -7.10 -4.41
CA ALA A 11 2.90 -6.30 -3.65
C ALA A 11 2.22 -7.11 -2.55
N VAL A 12 1.80 -8.34 -2.86
CA VAL A 12 1.17 -9.24 -1.88
C VAL A 12 2.17 -9.64 -0.79
N THR A 13 3.39 -10.02 -1.15
CA THR A 13 4.44 -10.38 -0.17
C THR A 13 4.76 -9.20 0.74
N THR A 14 4.87 -7.99 0.19
CA THR A 14 5.15 -6.77 0.98
C THR A 14 3.99 -6.47 1.93
N LEU A 15 2.75 -6.59 1.47
CA LEU A 15 1.56 -6.39 2.31
C LEU A 15 1.50 -7.37 3.48
N VAL A 16 1.82 -8.65 3.23
CA VAL A 16 1.87 -9.69 4.26
C VAL A 16 2.97 -9.40 5.28
N VAL A 17 4.17 -9.07 4.82
CA VAL A 17 5.31 -8.74 5.70
C VAL A 17 5.00 -7.51 6.55
N VAL A 18 4.42 -6.45 5.96
CA VAL A 18 4.02 -5.24 6.67
C VAL A 18 2.93 -5.54 7.70
N THR A 19 1.96 -6.40 7.37
CA THR A 19 0.92 -6.79 8.32
C THR A 19 1.54 -7.55 9.49
N VAL A 20 2.36 -8.58 9.24
CA VAL A 20 3.04 -9.33 10.29
C VAL A 20 3.88 -8.44 11.19
N TRP A 21 4.59 -7.47 10.60
CA TRP A 21 5.45 -6.52 11.33
C TRP A 21 4.65 -5.50 12.15
N VAL A 22 3.57 -4.95 11.60
CA VAL A 22 2.70 -3.97 12.30
C VAL A 22 1.94 -4.62 13.45
N THR A 23 1.62 -5.91 13.33
CA THR A 23 0.79 -6.61 14.31
C THR A 23 1.60 -7.19 15.48
N ASP A 24 2.74 -6.58 15.86
CA ASP A 24 3.72 -6.94 16.90
C ASP A 24 3.11 -7.26 18.30
N LEU A 25 2.29 -8.31 18.36
CA LEU A 25 1.37 -8.58 19.46
C LEU A 25 1.93 -9.67 20.36
N SER A 26 2.10 -9.35 21.64
CA SER A 26 2.19 -10.39 22.66
C SER A 26 0.92 -11.23 22.64
N PHE A 27 1.09 -12.56 22.55
CA PHE A 27 0.00 -13.54 22.39
C PHE A 27 -1.18 -13.31 23.34
N GLY A 28 -0.92 -12.86 24.57
CA GLY A 28 -1.96 -12.56 25.57
C GLY A 28 -2.89 -11.39 25.22
N ARG A 29 -2.37 -10.27 24.69
CA ARG A 29 -3.21 -9.13 24.26
C ARG A 29 -3.86 -9.38 22.91
N ALA A 30 -3.18 -10.12 22.04
CA ALA A 30 -3.71 -10.53 20.74
C ALA A 30 -5.04 -11.25 20.88
N ILE A 31 -5.15 -12.18 21.84
CA ILE A 31 -6.36 -12.98 22.06
C ILE A 31 -7.53 -12.11 22.56
N LEU A 32 -7.26 -11.18 23.49
CA LEU A 32 -8.30 -10.27 24.01
C LEU A 32 -8.79 -9.29 22.94
N LEU A 33 -7.89 -8.80 22.09
CA LEU A 33 -8.19 -7.87 21.02
C LEU A 33 -8.52 -8.55 19.68
N ALA A 34 -8.44 -9.89 19.60
CA ALA A 34 -8.60 -10.65 18.38
C ALA A 34 -9.87 -10.29 17.61
N PRO A 35 -11.06 -10.13 18.24
CA PRO A 35 -12.27 -9.76 17.51
C PRO A 35 -12.13 -8.39 16.83
N VAL A 36 -11.56 -7.42 17.55
CA VAL A 36 -11.38 -6.05 17.05
C VAL A 36 -10.31 -6.02 15.95
N LEU A 37 -9.22 -6.75 16.13
CA LEU A 37 -8.14 -6.86 15.14
C LEU A 37 -8.62 -7.54 13.86
N VAL A 38 -9.38 -8.62 13.97
CA VAL A 38 -9.95 -9.33 12.82
C VAL A 38 -10.92 -8.42 12.07
N VAL A 39 -11.83 -7.73 12.77
CA VAL A 39 -12.77 -6.80 12.14
C VAL A 39 -12.02 -5.62 11.51
N GLY A 40 -11.05 -5.03 12.22
CA GLY A 40 -10.25 -3.92 11.72
C GLY A 40 -9.43 -4.31 10.49
N LEU A 41 -8.78 -5.48 10.51
CA LEU A 41 -8.01 -5.99 9.38
C LEU A 41 -8.91 -6.35 8.21
N ALA A 42 -10.06 -6.98 8.44
CA ALA A 42 -11.04 -7.29 7.40
C ALA A 42 -11.61 -6.02 6.77
N ALA A 43 -11.91 -4.99 7.57
CA ALA A 43 -12.37 -3.70 7.09
C ALA A 43 -11.28 -2.99 6.28
N ALA A 44 -10.04 -2.96 6.77
CA ALA A 44 -8.91 -2.38 6.05
C ALA A 44 -8.65 -3.12 4.73
N ALA A 45 -8.64 -4.45 4.73
CA ALA A 45 -8.49 -5.26 3.53
C ALA A 45 -9.64 -5.01 2.54
N GLY A 46 -10.88 -4.99 3.01
CA GLY A 46 -12.05 -4.67 2.20
C GLY A 46 -11.95 -3.28 1.58
N LEU A 47 -11.52 -2.28 2.35
CA LEU A 47 -11.30 -0.92 1.89
C LEU A 47 -10.21 -0.87 0.82
N VAL A 48 -9.05 -1.48 1.07
CA VAL A 48 -7.94 -1.55 0.10
C VAL A 48 -8.39 -2.21 -1.20
N VAL A 49 -9.10 -3.34 -1.13
CA VAL A 49 -9.63 -4.04 -2.31
C VAL A 49 -10.65 -3.17 -3.05
N PHE A 50 -11.57 -2.55 -2.32
CA PHE A 50 -12.59 -1.68 -2.89
C PHE A 50 -11.97 -0.49 -3.62
N TRP A 51 -11.11 0.28 -2.96
CA TRP A 51 -10.46 1.45 -3.55
C TRP A 51 -9.51 1.07 -4.67
N SER A 52 -8.78 -0.04 -4.56
CA SER A 52 -7.93 -0.53 -5.65
C SER A 52 -8.76 -0.86 -6.88
N ARG A 53 -9.90 -1.55 -6.72
CA ARG A 53 -10.81 -1.88 -7.83
C ARG A 53 -11.40 -0.63 -8.47
N VAL A 54 -11.91 0.30 -7.66
CA VAL A 54 -12.49 1.57 -8.13
C VAL A 54 -11.42 2.40 -8.83
N GLY A 55 -10.25 2.56 -8.23
CA GLY A 55 -9.11 3.26 -8.82
C GLY A 55 -8.68 2.63 -10.14
N TRP A 56 -8.67 1.30 -10.23
CA TRP A 56 -8.34 0.59 -11.46
C TRP A 56 -9.37 0.81 -12.57
N GLN A 57 -10.66 0.80 -12.24
CA GLN A 57 -11.71 1.13 -13.21
C GLN A 57 -11.61 2.59 -13.66
N SER A 58 -11.41 3.52 -12.72
CA SER A 58 -11.23 4.95 -13.01
C SER A 58 -10.02 5.20 -13.91
N LEU A 59 -8.88 4.55 -13.62
CA LEU A 59 -7.68 4.62 -14.45
C LEU A 59 -7.92 4.09 -15.86
N ARG A 60 -8.67 2.99 -16.02
CA ARG A 60 -9.01 2.44 -17.34
C ARG A 60 -9.95 3.33 -18.13
N GLN A 61 -10.83 4.07 -17.47
CA GLN A 61 -11.77 4.99 -18.10
C GLN A 61 -11.12 6.32 -18.50
N ALA A 62 -9.94 6.64 -17.95
CA ALA A 62 -9.23 7.88 -18.25
C ALA A 62 -8.73 7.91 -19.70
N ARG A 63 -8.73 9.11 -20.32
CA ARG A 63 -8.23 9.31 -21.70
C ARG A 63 -6.75 8.91 -21.88
N HIS A 64 -5.92 9.11 -20.86
CA HIS A 64 -4.48 8.84 -20.92
C HIS A 64 -3.97 8.05 -19.69
N PRO A 65 -4.29 6.74 -19.58
CA PRO A 65 -3.97 5.93 -18.41
C PRO A 65 -2.45 5.80 -18.17
N ARG A 66 -1.67 5.71 -19.25
CA ARG A 66 -0.21 5.58 -19.16
C ARG A 66 0.46 6.82 -18.55
N LEU A 67 -0.04 8.01 -18.87
CA LEU A 67 0.49 9.26 -18.33
C LEU A 67 0.22 9.38 -16.84
N LEU A 68 -0.99 9.00 -16.39
CA LEU A 68 -1.33 9.00 -14.97
C LEU A 68 -0.44 8.03 -14.18
N ILE A 69 -0.26 6.81 -14.67
CA ILE A 69 0.63 5.82 -14.02
C ILE A 69 2.07 6.34 -13.96
N ALA A 70 2.58 6.91 -15.06
CA ALA A 70 3.93 7.46 -15.12
C ALA A 70 4.10 8.66 -14.18
N ALA A 71 3.13 9.57 -14.12
CA ALA A 71 3.15 10.74 -13.25
C ALA A 71 3.13 10.32 -11.77
N THR A 72 2.25 9.38 -11.39
CA THR A 72 2.21 8.84 -10.04
C THR A 72 3.52 8.15 -9.67
N ALA A 73 4.10 7.34 -10.56
CA ALA A 73 5.38 6.69 -10.32
C ALA A 73 6.53 7.71 -10.18
N ALA A 74 6.58 8.73 -11.04
CA ALA A 74 7.56 9.80 -10.96
C ALA A 74 7.45 10.58 -9.64
N PHE A 75 6.23 10.88 -9.20
CA PHE A 75 5.98 11.54 -7.92
C PHE A 75 6.44 10.69 -6.74
N VAL A 76 6.16 9.39 -6.72
CA VAL A 76 6.63 8.47 -5.68
C VAL A 76 8.15 8.37 -5.67
N LEU A 77 8.78 8.24 -6.85
CA LEU A 77 10.25 8.21 -6.98
C LEU A 77 10.89 9.50 -6.47
N LEU A 78 10.28 10.65 -6.78
CA LEU A 78 10.72 11.95 -6.27
C LEU A 78 10.63 12.00 -4.75
N LEU A 79 9.50 11.57 -4.17
CA LEU A 79 9.29 11.50 -2.72
C LEU A 79 10.32 10.62 -2.02
N VAL A 80 10.55 9.41 -2.53
CA VAL A 80 11.56 8.49 -2.02
C VAL A 80 12.95 9.09 -2.16
N GLY A 81 13.26 9.70 -3.32
CA GLY A 81 14.52 10.39 -3.56
C GLY A 81 14.78 11.51 -2.56
N LEU A 82 13.80 12.39 -2.34
CA LEU A 82 13.89 13.48 -1.36
C LEU A 82 14.04 12.96 0.09
N THR A 83 13.36 11.87 0.42
CA THR A 83 13.45 11.23 1.74
C THR A 83 14.83 10.63 1.96
N LEU A 84 15.38 9.93 0.96
CA LEU A 84 16.73 9.34 1.02
C LEU A 84 17.84 10.38 0.96
N LEU A 85 17.65 11.47 0.22
CA LEU A 85 18.55 12.63 0.25
C LEU A 85 18.55 13.32 1.61
N GLY A 86 17.61 12.98 2.50
CA GLY A 86 17.54 13.56 3.84
C GLY A 86 17.45 15.08 3.76
N VAL A 87 16.65 15.60 2.82
CA VAL A 87 16.43 17.04 2.67
C VAL A 87 15.82 17.52 3.98
N GLN A 88 16.66 18.07 4.85
CA GLN A 88 16.22 18.76 6.05
C GLN A 88 15.47 19.98 5.55
N LEU A 89 14.13 19.88 5.54
CA LEU A 89 13.27 21.05 5.45
C LEU A 89 13.77 22.03 6.53
N PRO A 90 14.16 23.26 6.15
CA PRO A 90 14.55 24.28 7.11
C PRO A 90 13.44 24.35 8.16
N ARG A 91 13.78 23.99 9.40
CA ARG A 91 12.84 24.07 10.51
C ARG A 91 12.79 25.52 10.91
N GLU A 92 11.67 26.15 10.61
CA GLU A 92 11.25 27.39 11.25
C GLU A 92 10.70 27.09 12.65
#